data_AF-A0A943JNQ3-F1
#
_entry.id   AF-A0A943JNQ3-F1
#
_cell.length_a   1.000
_cell.length_b   1.000
_cell.length_c   1.000
_cell.angle_alpha   90.00
_cell.angle_beta   90.00
_cell.angle_gamma   90.00
#
_symmetry.space_group_name_H-M   'P 1'
#
loop_
_entity.id
_entity.type
_entity.pdbx_description
1 polymer ?
#
loop_
_entity_poly.entity_id
_entity_poly.type
_entity_poly.pdbx_seq_one_letter_code
_entity_poly.pdbx_strand_id
1 'polypeptide(L)'
;MLEFGDIITLENDKKYVVAGTCVYNDKNYVYLVNTQEQTNCVLGIVENDDLQEVADVEEFKQVMPLILDNVDMSIFENGGEND
;
A
#
# COMPACT_ATOMS: atom_id res chain seq x y z
N MET A 1 0.32 8.89 10.27
CA MET A 1 0.26 7.46 9.94
C MET A 1 -0.58 7.37 8.69
N LEU A 2 -0.12 6.66 7.66
CA LEU A 2 -0.88 6.49 6.42
C LEU A 2 -1.99 5.46 6.64
N GLU A 3 -3.16 5.69 6.06
CA GLU A 3 -4.32 4.83 6.15
C GLU A 3 -4.80 4.40 4.75
N PHE A 4 -5.53 3.29 4.67
CA PHE A 4 -6.11 2.83 3.42
C PHE A 4 -6.98 3.91 2.77
N GLY A 5 -6.76 4.17 1.48
CA GLY A 5 -7.50 5.20 0.72
C GLY A 5 -6.88 6.59 0.77
N ASP A 6 -5.88 6.85 1.62
CA ASP A 6 -5.13 8.11 1.61
C ASP A 6 -4.47 8.34 0.24
N ILE A 7 -4.44 9.62 -0.18
CA ILE A 7 -3.72 10.04 -1.39
C ILE A 7 -2.46 10.78 -0.97
N ILE A 8 -1.31 10.27 -1.42
CA ILE A 8 -0.01 10.89 -1.20
C ILE A 8 0.63 11.30 -2.53
N THR A 9 1.50 12.31 -2.46
CA THR A 9 2.33 12.75 -3.58
C THR A 9 3.79 12.46 -3.23
N LEU A 10 4.48 11.70 -4.08
CA LEU A 10 5.91 11.44 -3.92
C LEU A 10 6.75 12.48 -4.66
N GLU A 11 8.08 12.48 -4.45
CA GLU A 11 9.02 13.44 -5.05
C GLU A 11 9.00 13.50 -6.59
N ASN A 12 8.46 12.46 -7.24
CA ASN A 12 8.30 12.40 -8.69
C ASN A 12 7.03 13.11 -9.20
N ASP A 13 6.36 13.91 -8.36
CA ASP A 13 5.07 14.58 -8.60
C ASP A 13 3.91 13.65 -8.97
N LYS A 14 4.10 12.33 -8.83
CA LYS A 14 3.03 11.35 -9.06
C LYS A 14 2.23 11.14 -7.78
N LYS A 15 0.92 10.99 -7.97
CA LYS A 15 -0.03 10.69 -6.90
C LYS A 15 -0.25 9.19 -6.78
N TYR A 16 -0.32 8.73 -5.54
CA TYR A 16 -0.56 7.34 -5.21
C TYR A 16 -1.69 7.24 -4.19
N VAL A 17 -2.48 6.19 -4.29
CA VAL A 17 -3.42 5.77 -3.26
C VAL A 17 -2.75 4.72 -2.37
N VAL A 18 -2.94 4.84 -1.06
CA VAL A 18 -2.56 3.80 -0.10
C VAL A 18 -3.52 2.62 -0.23
N ALA A 19 -3.01 1.51 -0.76
CA ALA A 19 -3.77 0.29 -0.98
C ALA A 19 -3.65 -0.72 0.17
N GLY A 20 -2.72 -0.49 1.10
CA GLY A 20 -2.62 -1.29 2.33
C GLY A 20 -1.41 -0.89 3.16
N THR A 21 -1.46 -1.26 4.44
CA THR A 21 -0.40 -0.97 5.43
C THR A 21 -0.23 -2.14 6.37
N CYS A 22 0.99 -2.39 6.85
CA CYS A 22 1.22 -3.34 7.92
C CYS A 22 2.45 -2.96 8.76
N VAL A 23 2.57 -3.54 9.94
CA VAL A 23 3.77 -3.45 10.78
C VAL A 23 4.48 -4.79 10.77
N TYR A 24 5.77 -4.80 10.43
CA TYR A 24 6.62 -5.99 10.42
C TYR A 24 8.04 -5.62 10.87
N ASN A 25 8.63 -6.39 11.81
CA ASN A 25 9.96 -6.11 12.38
C ASN A 25 10.16 -4.62 12.79
N ASP A 26 9.19 -4.06 13.52
CA ASP A 26 9.18 -2.66 13.99
C ASP A 26 9.21 -1.58 12.90
N LYS A 27 8.93 -1.95 11.64
CA LYS A 27 8.82 -1.04 10.51
C LYS A 27 7.38 -0.93 10.02
N ASN A 28 6.99 0.27 9.60
CA ASN A 28 5.69 0.54 8.99
C ASN A 28 5.82 0.41 7.47
N TYR A 29 5.16 -0.59 6.89
CA TYR A 29 5.12 -0.79 5.45
C TYR A 29 3.84 -0.22 4.88
N VAL A 30 3.95 0.32 3.66
CA VAL A 30 2.84 0.83 2.87
C VAL A 30 2.93 0.29 1.44
N TYR A 31 1.79 -0.13 0.91
CA TYR A 31 1.64 -0.46 -0.49
C TYR A 31 0.85 0.64 -1.20
N LEU A 32 1.41 1.13 -2.29
CA LEU A 32 0.94 2.31 -3.02
C LEU A 32 0.63 1.94 -4.45
N VAL A 33 -0.49 2.43 -4.96
CA VAL A 33 -0.90 2.26 -6.36
C VAL A 33 -0.99 3.64 -7.01
N ASN A 34 -0.32 3.84 -8.13
CA ASN A 34 -0.34 5.11 -8.83
C ASN A 34 -1.74 5.43 -9.37
N THR A 35 -2.23 6.65 -9.15
CA THR A 35 -3.60 7.04 -9.52
C THR A 35 -3.78 7.29 -11.03
N GLN A 36 -2.70 7.51 -11.77
CA GLN A 36 -2.69 7.78 -13.22
C GLN A 36 -2.32 6.53 -14.03
N GLU A 37 -1.37 5.74 -13.53
CA GLU A 37 -0.82 4.54 -14.15
C GLU A 37 -1.04 3.35 -13.21
N GLN A 38 -2.23 2.74 -13.21
CA GLN A 38 -2.62 1.67 -12.25
C GLN A 38 -1.71 0.42 -12.26
N THR A 39 -0.77 0.32 -13.21
CA THR A 39 0.26 -0.73 -13.28
C THR A 39 1.53 -0.39 -12.50
N ASN A 40 1.67 0.83 -12.00
CA ASN A 40 2.83 1.31 -11.26
C ASN A 40 2.52 1.29 -9.76
N CYS A 41 3.09 0.30 -9.08
CA CYS A 41 2.90 0.09 -7.64
C CYS A 41 4.24 0.17 -6.90
N VAL A 42 4.20 0.64 -5.66
CA VAL A 42 5.38 0.77 -4.80
C VAL A 42 5.09 0.11 -3.46
N LEU A 43 5.97 -0.80 -3.02
CA LEU A 43 6.03 -1.24 -1.63
C LEU A 43 7.15 -0.45 -0.96
N GLY A 44 6.85 0.24 0.14
CA GLY A 44 7.85 1.04 0.84
C GLY A 44 7.72 0.97 2.35
N ILE A 45 8.79 1.41 3.02
CA ILE A 45 8.87 1.61 4.46
C ILE A 45 8.70 3.11 4.73
N VAL A 46 7.86 3.46 5.69
CA VAL A 46 7.65 4.84 6.13
C VAL A 46 8.43 5.08 7.43
N GLU A 47 9.43 5.94 7.38
CA GLU A 47 10.24 6.36 8.52
C GLU A 47 10.43 7.89 8.49
N ASN A 48 10.06 8.60 9.56
CA ASN A 48 10.22 10.05 9.70
C ASN A 48 9.68 10.88 8.51
N ASP A 49 8.49 10.53 8.02
CA ASP A 49 7.84 11.14 6.83
C ASP A 49 8.55 10.88 5.49
N ASP A 50 9.63 10.08 5.48
CA ASP A 50 10.28 9.59 4.27
C ASP A 50 9.74 8.20 3.88
N LEU A 51 9.68 7.97 2.56
CA LEU A 51 9.32 6.69 1.97
C LEU A 51 10.56 6.05 1.33
N GLN A 52 10.96 4.89 1.84
CA GLN A 52 12.02 4.07 1.24
C GLN A 52 11.42 2.87 0.52
N GLU A 53 11.62 2.75 -0.79
CA GLU A 53 11.17 1.59 -1.56
C GLU A 53 11.88 0.30 -1.12
N VAL A 54 11.11 -0.77 -0.97
CA VAL A 54 11.62 -2.11 -0.65
C VAL A 54 12.22 -2.73 -1.91
N ALA A 55 13.56 -2.72 -2.00
CA ALA A 55 14.30 -3.30 -3.12
C ALA A 55 14.60 -4.80 -2.94
N ASP A 56 14.55 -5.32 -1.71
CA ASP A 56 14.83 -6.73 -1.43
C ASP A 56 13.60 -7.61 -1.73
N VAL A 57 13.79 -8.55 -2.65
CA VAL A 57 12.74 -9.49 -3.10
C VAL A 57 12.28 -10.42 -1.97
N GLU A 58 13.17 -10.81 -1.06
CA GLU A 58 12.79 -11.68 0.07
C GLU A 58 11.98 -10.90 1.11
N GLU A 59 12.35 -9.64 1.38
CA GLU A 59 11.54 -8.75 2.22
C GLU A 59 10.16 -8.50 1.60
N PHE A 60 10.10 -8.25 0.28
CA PHE A 60 8.84 -8.12 -0.44
C PHE A 60 7.94 -9.35 -0.27
N LYS A 61 8.49 -10.56 -0.47
CA LYS A 61 7.73 -11.82 -0.33
C LYS A 61 7.20 -12.05 1.08
N GLN A 62 7.91 -11.57 2.10
CA GLN A 62 7.51 -11.70 3.49
C GLN A 62 6.41 -10.70 3.87
N VAL A 63 6.51 -9.46 3.37
CA VAL A 63 5.62 -8.36 3.75
C VAL A 63 4.33 -8.34 2.94
N MET A 64 4.38 -8.62 1.64
CA MET A 64 3.21 -8.49 0.77
C MET A 64 2.00 -9.33 1.22
N PRO A 65 2.15 -10.59 1.68
CA PRO A 65 1.03 -11.34 2.25
C PRO A 65 0.40 -10.66 3.46
N LEU A 66 1.21 -10.04 4.34
CA LEU A 66 0.72 -9.31 5.51
C LEU A 66 -0.05 -8.06 5.12
N ILE A 67 0.36 -7.38 4.05
CA ILE A 67 -0.41 -6.25 3.49
C ILE A 67 -1.77 -6.74 3.02
N LEU A 68 -1.81 -7.82 2.24
CA LEU A 68 -3.05 -8.35 1.67
C LEU A 68 -4.02 -8.89 2.73
N ASP A 69 -3.50 -9.53 3.78
CA ASP A 69 -4.32 -10.00 4.91
C ASP A 69 -4.94 -8.83 5.70
N ASN A 70 -4.33 -7.64 5.65
CA ASN A 70 -4.85 -6.43 6.30
C ASN A 70 -5.78 -5.61 5.40
N VAL A 71 -5.95 -5.98 4.13
CA VAL A 71 -6.98 -5.39 3.28
C VAL A 71 -8.30 -6.03 3.65
N ASP A 72 -9.23 -5.23 4.18
CA ASP A 72 -10.58 -5.67 4.45
C ASP A 72 -11.29 -6.02 3.13
N MET A 73 -11.33 -7.31 2.80
CA MET A 73 -11.94 -7.80 1.56
C MET A 73 -13.46 -7.61 1.53
N SER A 74 -14.11 -7.33 2.67
CA SER A 74 -15.56 -7.09 2.73
C SER A 74 -15.99 -5.82 1.98
N ILE A 75 -15.05 -4.91 1.70
CA ILE A 75 -15.29 -3.73 0.85
C ILE A 75 -15.63 -4.10 -0.61
N PHE A 76 -15.25 -5.30 -1.07
CA PHE A 76 -15.54 -5.79 -2.42
C PHE A 76 -16.83 -6.62 -2.52
N GLU A 77 -17.39 -7.05 -1.39
CA GLU A 77 -18.56 -7.97 -1.36
C GLU A 77 -19.91 -7.23 -1.48
N ASN A 78 -19.93 -5.90 -1.34
CA ASN A 78 -21.18 -5.10 -1.39
C ASN A 78 -21.66 -4.74 -2.81
N GLY A 79 -21.06 -5.28 -3.87
CA GLY A 79 -21.44 -5.01 -5.27
C GLY A 79 -22.50 -5.96 -5.85
N GLY A 80 -23.00 -6.90 -5.05
CA GLY A 80 -23.70 -8.10 -5.53
C GLY A 80 -25.16 -8.25 -5.11
N GLU A 81 -25.93 -7.18 -4.90
CA GLU A 81 -27.40 -7.26 -4.85
C GLU A 81 -27.99 -5.98 -5.43
N ASN A 82 -28.32 -6.02 -6.73
CA ASN A 82 -29.36 -5.17 -7.31
C ASN A 82 -30.43 -6.13 -7.84
N ASP A 83 -31.61 -6.03 -7.21
CA ASP A 83 -32.94 -6.60 -7.49
C ASP A 83 -33.18 -7.34 -8.82
#